data_AF-A0A7V4G7L4-F1
#
_entry.id   AF-A0A7V4G7L4-F1
#
_cell.length_a   1.000
_cell.length_b   1.000
_cell.length_c   1.000
_cell.angle_alpha   90.00
_cell.angle_beta   90.00
_cell.angle_gamma   90.00
#
_symmetry.space_group_name_H-M   'P 1'
#
loop_
_entity.id
_entity.type
_entity.pdbx_description
1 polymer ?
#
loop_
_entity_poly.entity_id
_entity_poly.type
_entity_poly.pdbx_seq_one_letter_code
_entity_poly.pdbx_strand_id
1 'polypeptide(L)'
;AALRAGKITPAQKVWALSYCRRDPESFREFVENAPQVVPLGIRLPLGEEEGEKGGLSSEELALCRALNLSPEAYLQAKSGAGRMK
;
A
#
# COMPACT_ATOMS: atom_id res chain seq x y z
N ALA A 1 -10.02 -6.32 -21.02
CA ALA A 1 -10.61 -6.92 -19.81
C ALA A 1 -9.53 -7.25 -18.76
N ALA A 2 -8.57 -8.14 -19.07
CA ALA A 2 -7.55 -8.63 -18.12
C ALA A 2 -6.69 -7.57 -17.41
N LEU A 3 -6.20 -6.54 -18.13
CA LEU A 3 -5.46 -5.42 -17.52
C LEU A 3 -6.31 -4.69 -16.48
N ARG A 4 -7.51 -4.24 -16.85
CA ARG A 4 -8.41 -3.53 -15.93
C ARG A 4 -8.85 -4.40 -14.74
N ALA A 5 -8.98 -5.71 -14.95
CA ALA A 5 -9.28 -6.66 -13.89
C ALA A 5 -8.08 -6.96 -12.97
N GLY A 6 -6.89 -6.40 -13.23
CA GLY A 6 -5.70 -6.61 -12.42
C GLY A 6 -5.08 -7.99 -12.54
N LYS A 7 -5.52 -8.80 -13.52
CA LYS A 7 -5.03 -10.17 -13.77
C LYS A 7 -3.65 -10.19 -14.42
N ILE A 8 -3.28 -9.09 -15.08
CA ILE A 8 -1.96 -8.85 -15.68
C ILE A 8 -1.51 -7.42 -15.36
N THR A 9 -0.21 -7.22 -15.22
CA THR A 9 0.36 -5.90 -14.91
C THR A 9 0.56 -5.06 -16.18
N PRO A 10 0.69 -3.73 -16.08
CA PRO A 10 1.00 -2.88 -17.24
C PRO A 10 2.27 -3.30 -18.00
N ALA A 11 3.32 -3.73 -17.27
CA ALA A 11 4.57 -4.20 -17.87
C ALA A 11 4.39 -5.48 -18.71
N GLN A 12 3.40 -6.31 -18.37
CA GLN A 12 3.11 -7.57 -19.06
C GLN A 12 2.27 -7.39 -20.34
N LYS A 13 1.87 -6.16 -20.71
CA LYS A 13 0.96 -5.91 -21.84
C LYS A 13 1.44 -6.50 -23.17
N VAL A 14 2.71 -6.31 -23.54
CA VAL A 14 3.25 -6.80 -24.83
C VAL A 14 3.25 -8.32 -24.89
N TRP A 15 3.68 -8.96 -23.81
CA TRP A 15 3.64 -10.42 -23.67
C TRP A 15 2.21 -10.97 -23.73
N ALA A 16 1.28 -10.39 -22.97
CA ALA A 16 -0.11 -10.84 -22.92
C ALA A 16 -0.79 -10.74 -24.29
N LEU A 17 -0.50 -9.67 -25.06
CA LEU A 17 -0.98 -9.52 -26.43
C LEU A 17 -0.39 -10.58 -27.37
N SER A 18 0.91 -10.86 -27.26
CA SER A 18 1.54 -11.91 -28.06
C SER A 18 1.01 -13.30 -27.72
N TYR A 19 0.74 -13.58 -26.44
CA TYR A 19 0.22 -14.86 -26.00
C TYR A 19 -1.22 -15.06 -26.49
N CYS A 20 -2.09 -14.08 -26.29
CA CYS A 20 -3.48 -14.12 -26.77
C CYS A 20 -3.57 -14.29 -28.30
N ARG A 21 -2.65 -13.69 -29.07
CA ARG A 21 -2.58 -13.85 -30.53
C ARG A 21 -2.21 -15.28 -30.96
N ARG A 22 -1.38 -15.96 -30.16
CA ARG A 22 -0.92 -17.33 -30.45
C ARG A 22 -1.96 -18.36 -30.01
N ASP A 23 -2.53 -18.15 -28.84
CA ASP A 23 -3.51 -19.06 -28.24
C ASP A 23 -4.53 -18.27 -27.39
N PRO A 24 -5.67 -17.90 -27.99
CA PRO A 24 -6.69 -17.11 -27.29
C PRO A 24 -7.44 -17.93 -26.23
N GLU A 25 -7.57 -19.25 -26.38
CA GLU A 25 -8.30 -20.11 -25.44
C GLU A 25 -7.48 -20.33 -24.17
N SER A 26 -6.20 -20.70 -24.29
CA SER A 26 -5.33 -20.84 -23.12
C SER A 26 -5.06 -19.49 -22.44
N PHE A 27 -5.06 -18.38 -23.18
CA PHE A 27 -5.00 -17.05 -22.56
C PHE A 27 -6.27 -16.72 -21.77
N ARG A 28 -7.45 -17.13 -22.25
CA ARG A 28 -8.72 -16.96 -21.52
C ARG A 28 -8.71 -17.74 -20.22
N GLU A 29 -8.33 -19.02 -20.27
CA GLU A 29 -8.23 -19.89 -19.09
C GLU A 29 -7.25 -19.31 -18.05
N PHE A 30 -6.12 -18.76 -18.51
CA PHE A 30 -5.18 -18.06 -17.63
C PHE A 30 -5.84 -16.87 -16.94
N VAL A 31 -6.56 -16.00 -17.66
CA VAL A 31 -7.19 -14.80 -17.09
C VAL A 31 -8.31 -15.14 -16.11
N GLU A 32 -9.06 -16.22 -16.37
CA GLU A 32 -10.12 -16.71 -15.49
C GLU A 32 -9.55 -17.20 -14.16
N ASN A 33 -8.52 -18.05 -14.21
CA ASN A 33 -7.92 -18.68 -13.03
C ASN A 33 -6.89 -17.81 -12.30
N ALA A 34 -6.25 -16.85 -12.98
CA ALA A 34 -5.21 -16.02 -12.36
C ALA A 34 -5.79 -15.21 -11.19
N PRO A 35 -5.11 -15.11 -10.04
CA PRO A 35 -5.50 -14.18 -8.99
C PRO A 35 -5.39 -12.73 -9.49
N GLN A 36 -6.08 -11.81 -8.82
CA GLN A 36 -5.84 -10.39 -9.04
C GLN A 36 -4.44 -10.05 -8.50
N VAL A 37 -3.50 -9.71 -9.38
CA VAL A 37 -2.10 -9.44 -9.04
C VAL A 37 -1.90 -7.96 -8.69
N VAL A 38 -2.62 -7.06 -9.37
CA VAL A 38 -2.51 -5.61 -9.14
C VAL A 38 -3.89 -4.96 -9.16
N PRO A 39 -4.33 -4.31 -8.07
CA PRO A 39 -5.56 -3.53 -8.09
C PRO A 39 -5.32 -2.19 -8.79
N LEU A 40 -5.53 -2.17 -10.11
CA LEU A 40 -5.44 -0.93 -10.89
C LEU A 40 -6.60 0.01 -10.53
N GLY A 41 -6.27 1.19 -10.01
CA GLY A 41 -7.26 2.23 -9.68
C GLY A 41 -7.91 2.09 -8.30
N ILE A 42 -7.47 1.13 -7.48
CA ILE A 42 -7.85 1.07 -6.06
C ILE A 42 -6.64 1.51 -5.26
N ARG A 43 -6.83 2.52 -4.40
CA ARG A 43 -5.86 2.82 -3.36
C ARG A 43 -5.89 1.64 -2.41
N LEU A 44 -4.82 0.85 -2.39
CA LEU A 44 -4.64 -0.14 -1.34
C LEU A 44 -4.80 0.59 -0.01
N PRO A 45 -5.54 0.03 0.97
CA PRO A 45 -5.32 0.36 2.35
C PRO A 45 -3.95 -0.25 2.72
N LEU A 46 -2.88 0.28 2.11
CA LEU A 46 -1.65 0.47 2.84
C LEU A 46 -2.13 1.23 4.03
N GLY A 47 -2.22 0.54 5.18
CA GLY A 47 -2.86 1.08 6.36
C GLY A 47 -2.53 2.56 6.41
N GLU A 48 -3.56 3.40 6.39
CA GLU A 48 -3.39 4.64 7.12
C GLU A 48 -2.76 4.15 8.41
N GLU A 49 -1.53 4.59 8.73
CA GLU A 49 -1.05 4.36 10.07
C GLU A 49 -2.21 4.86 10.91
N GLU A 50 -2.97 3.93 11.49
CA GLU A 50 -4.10 4.24 12.32
C GLU A 50 -3.42 5.07 13.36
N GLY A 51 -3.52 6.40 13.22
CA GLY A 51 -2.84 7.33 14.10
C GLY A 51 -3.33 6.89 15.45
N GLU A 52 -2.45 6.21 16.20
CA GLU A 52 -2.90 5.42 17.32
C GLU A 52 -3.59 6.42 18.23
N LYS A 53 -4.76 6.03 18.73
CA LYS A 53 -5.67 6.88 19.50
C LYS A 53 -4.88 7.81 20.42
N GLY A 54 -4.74 9.08 20.03
CA GLY A 54 -3.86 10.04 20.71
C GLY A 54 -2.85 10.79 19.84
N GLY A 55 -2.71 10.48 18.54
CA GLY A 55 -1.88 11.25 17.61
C GLY A 55 -0.38 10.90 17.66
N LEU A 56 -0.05 9.73 18.21
CA LEU A 56 1.28 9.15 18.19
C LEU A 56 1.28 7.84 17.41
N SER A 57 2.37 7.51 16.73
CA SER A 57 2.57 6.20 16.12
C SER A 57 3.11 5.17 17.12
N SER A 58 3.09 3.90 16.74
CA SER A 58 3.54 2.78 17.60
C SER A 58 5.02 2.89 17.96
N GLU A 59 5.81 3.43 17.02
CA GLU A 59 7.21 3.76 17.14
C GLU A 59 7.41 4.93 18.11
N GLU A 60 6.55 5.95 18.05
CA GLU A 60 6.59 7.10 18.96
C GLU A 60 6.25 6.69 20.39
N LEU A 61 5.29 5.78 20.60
CA LEU A 61 5.02 5.19 21.92
C LEU A 61 6.19 4.32 22.41
N ALA A 62 6.86 3.60 21.52
CA ALA A 62 8.05 2.83 21.88
C ALA A 62 9.22 3.74 22.31
N LEU A 63 9.41 4.88 21.63
CA LEU A 63 10.38 5.91 22.02
C LEU A 63 10.04 6.51 23.39
N CYS A 64 8.76 6.82 23.65
CA CYS A 64 8.32 7.30 24.95
C CYS A 64 8.69 6.33 26.09
N ARG A 65 8.44 5.03 25.89
CA ARG A 65 8.84 3.97 26.85
C ARG A 65 10.36 3.89 27.03
N ALA A 66 11.12 3.91 25.94
CA ALA A 66 12.57 3.77 25.98
C ALA A 66 13.27 4.98 26.64
N LEU A 67 12.74 6.17 26.44
CA LEU A 67 13.28 7.43 26.97
C LEU A 67 12.67 7.82 28.33
N ASN A 68 11.76 6.98 28.87
CA ASN A 68 10.99 7.26 30.08
C ASN A 68 10.27 8.63 30.01
N LEU A 69 9.75 8.96 28.83
CA LEU A 69 8.98 10.18 28.53
C LEU A 69 7.48 9.85 28.51
N SER A 70 6.66 10.78 28.97
CA SER A 70 5.21 10.65 28.79
C SER A 70 4.82 10.95 27.35
N PRO A 71 3.80 10.26 26.79
CA PRO A 71 3.22 10.57 25.49
C PRO A 71 2.84 12.06 25.31
N GLU A 72 2.32 12.68 26.37
CA GLU A 72 1.93 14.10 26.37
C GLU A 72 3.14 15.04 26.24
N ALA A 73 4.22 14.77 26.96
CA ALA A 73 5.45 15.56 26.86
C ALA A 73 6.09 15.42 25.46
N TYR A 74 6.02 14.23 24.88
CA TYR A 74 6.49 13.98 23.51
C TYR A 74 5.66 14.76 22.47
N LEU A 75 4.33 14.80 22.61
CA LEU A 75 3.44 15.60 21.75
C LEU A 75 3.72 17.10 21.85
N GLN A 76 3.98 17.61 23.06
CA GLN A 76 4.35 19.01 23.29
C GLN A 76 5.69 19.35 22.62
N ALA A 77 6.70 18.47 22.73
CA ALA A 77 7.98 18.65 22.07
C ALA A 77 7.85 18.60 20.53
N LYS A 78 7.05 17.67 20.00
CA LYS A 78 6.77 17.52 18.57
C LYS A 78 6.07 18.74 17.98
N SER A 79 5.10 19.31 18.70
CA SER A 79 4.40 20.54 18.27
C SER A 79 5.26 21.81 18.41
N GLY A 80 6.20 21.84 19.37
CA GLY A 80 7.16 22.93 19.56
C GLY A 80 8.30 22.95 18.53
N ALA A 81 8.77 21.79 18.08
CA ALA A 81 9.86 21.65 17.10
C ALA A 81 9.51 22.22 15.71
N GLY A 82 8.22 22.37 15.38
CA GLY A 82 7.76 23.04 14.17
C GLY A 82 7.79 24.58 14.23
N ARG A 83 8.06 25.19 15.38
CA ARG A 83 7.95 26.64 15.61
C ARG A 83 9.29 27.38 15.72
N MET A 84 10.40 26.72 15.43
CA MET A 84 11.69 27.38 15.22
C MET A 84 11.87 27.69 13.72
N LYS A 85 11.27 28.79 13.29
CA LYS A 85 11.62 29.56 12.09
C LYS A 85 11.59 31.03 12.46
#